data_AF-A0A2K3K3Y5-F1
#
_entry.id   AF-A0A2K3K3Y5-F1
#
_cell.length_a   1.000
_cell.length_b   1.000
_cell.length_c   1.000
_cell.angle_alpha   90.00
_cell.angle_beta   90.00
_cell.angle_gamma   90.00
#
_symmetry.space_group_name_H-M   'P 1'
#
loop_
_entity.id
_entity.type
_entity.pdbx_description
1 polymer ?
#
loop_
_entity_poly.entity_id
_entity_poly.type
_entity_poly.pdbx_seq_one_letter_code
_entity_poly.pdbx_strand_id
1 'polypeptide(L)'
;MMPQTKPVELDPDMTERERMKYYLSQEREYKRRMEKARPCILPKTVHMEVMDMLRKEKTLSARLLQKIRDRVQKWYHDEGYACAQVVNFGNLNTKEVVCEVVEGDISKLSVQFLDKLGNVVEGNTQTPVIHRELPKELFPGNTFNIEAGKQALRNINSLALFSNIEVNPRPDENSEGGIIVEIK
;
A
#
# COMPACT_ATOMS: atom_id res chain seq x y z
N MET A 1 -13.75 4.78 -0.33
CA MET A 1 -13.93 3.76 0.71
C MET A 1 -14.93 2.71 0.23
N MET A 2 -14.50 1.52 -0.18
CA MET A 2 -15.41 0.38 -0.05
C MET A 2 -15.62 0.13 1.44
N PRO A 3 -16.87 -0.05 1.89
CA PRO A 3 -17.15 -0.24 3.30
C PRO A 3 -16.43 -1.51 3.77
N GLN A 4 -15.68 -1.37 4.87
CA GLN A 4 -15.21 -2.52 5.62
C GLN A 4 -16.41 -3.43 5.86
N THR A 5 -16.30 -4.71 5.53
CA THR A 5 -17.14 -5.71 6.19
C THR A 5 -16.69 -5.70 7.64
N LYS A 6 -17.33 -4.86 8.46
CA LYS A 6 -17.28 -4.98 9.91
C LYS A 6 -17.52 -6.46 10.23
N PRO A 7 -16.80 -7.04 11.19
CA PRO A 7 -17.25 -8.30 11.77
C PRO A 7 -18.67 -8.03 12.24
N VAL A 8 -19.66 -8.57 11.52
CA VAL A 8 -21.04 -8.50 11.95
C VAL A 8 -21.05 -9.38 13.19
N GLU A 9 -21.27 -8.80 14.36
CA GLU A 9 -21.60 -9.56 15.55
C GLU A 9 -22.74 -10.48 15.15
N LEU A 10 -22.45 -11.78 15.09
CA LEU A 10 -23.44 -12.79 14.77
C LEU A 10 -24.50 -12.71 15.87
N ASP A 11 -25.64 -12.11 15.52
CA ASP A 11 -26.76 -11.96 16.43
C ASP A 11 -27.07 -13.35 17.03
N PRO A 12 -27.04 -13.51 18.36
CA PRO A 12 -27.24 -14.81 19.00
C PRO A 12 -28.58 -15.47 18.63
N ASP A 13 -29.55 -14.68 18.14
CA ASP A 13 -30.89 -15.10 17.72
C ASP A 13 -31.01 -15.51 16.22
N MET A 14 -29.94 -15.44 15.42
CA MET A 14 -30.01 -15.86 14.01
C MET A 14 -30.32 -17.35 13.86
N THR A 15 -31.29 -17.67 13.00
CA THR A 15 -31.61 -19.06 12.66
C THR A 15 -30.46 -19.74 11.92
N GLU A 16 -30.35 -21.07 12.01
CA GLU A 16 -29.31 -21.86 11.31
C GLU A 16 -29.27 -21.59 9.80
N ARG A 17 -30.45 -21.34 9.20
CA ARG A 17 -30.60 -21.01 7.78
C ARG A 17 -30.03 -19.63 7.43
N GLU A 18 -30.12 -18.66 8.35
CA GLU A 18 -29.55 -17.32 8.18
C GLU A 18 -28.05 -17.34 8.36
N ARG A 19 -27.54 -18.05 9.38
CA ARG A 19 -26.11 -18.28 9.58
C ARG A 19 -25.47 -18.94 8.35
N MET A 20 -26.10 -19.98 7.80
CA MET A 20 -25.59 -20.65 6.60
C MET A 20 -25.56 -19.73 5.37
N LYS A 21 -26.58 -18.89 5.16
CA LYS A 21 -26.58 -17.89 4.09
C LYS A 21 -25.48 -16.83 4.27
N TYR A 22 -25.23 -16.42 5.51
CA TYR A 22 -24.18 -15.47 5.84
C TYR A 22 -22.79 -16.03 5.53
N TYR A 23 -22.48 -17.25 5.96
CA TYR A 23 -21.21 -17.91 5.63
C TYR A 23 -21.00 -18.04 4.12
N LEU A 24 -22.04 -18.44 3.38
CA LEU A 24 -21.98 -18.54 1.92
C LEU A 24 -21.77 -17.19 1.23
N SER A 25 -22.32 -16.10 1.77
CA SER A 25 -22.09 -14.76 1.20
C SER A 25 -20.65 -14.30 1.47
N GLN A 26 -20.13 -14.51 2.68
CA GLN A 26 -18.76 -14.19 3.05
C GLN A 26 -17.74 -14.96 2.20
N GLU A 27 -17.94 -16.27 1.99
CA GLU A 27 -17.08 -17.06 1.10
C GLU A 27 -17.08 -16.54 -0.35
N ARG A 28 -18.24 -16.10 -0.86
CA ARG A 28 -18.34 -15.53 -2.21
C ARG A 28 -17.65 -14.18 -2.32
N GLU A 29 -17.80 -13.32 -1.32
CA GLU A 29 -17.07 -12.04 -1.26
C GLU A 29 -15.57 -12.27 -1.16
N TYR A 30 -15.14 -13.22 -0.34
CA TYR A 30 -13.74 -13.61 -0.20
C TYR A 30 -13.14 -14.10 -1.53
N LYS A 31 -13.81 -15.03 -2.23
CA LYS A 31 -13.36 -15.49 -3.56
C LYS A 31 -13.26 -14.35 -4.55
N ARG A 32 -14.26 -13.46 -4.60
CA ARG A 32 -14.23 -12.27 -5.46
C ARG A 32 -13.09 -11.32 -5.12
N ARG A 33 -12.75 -11.16 -3.83
CA ARG A 33 -11.61 -10.33 -3.39
C ARG A 33 -10.29 -10.96 -3.82
N MET A 34 -10.12 -12.27 -3.64
CA MET A 34 -8.91 -12.97 -4.10
C MET A 34 -8.74 -12.91 -5.62
N GLU A 35 -9.80 -13.10 -6.40
CA GLU A 35 -9.74 -13.04 -7.87
C GLU A 35 -9.41 -11.63 -8.40
N LYS A 36 -9.81 -10.59 -7.66
CA LYS A 36 -9.50 -9.19 -8.01
C LYS A 36 -8.14 -8.72 -7.49
N ALA A 37 -7.54 -9.46 -6.55
CA ALA A 37 -6.28 -9.05 -5.94
C ALA A 37 -5.14 -9.17 -6.97
N ARG A 38 -4.29 -8.14 -7.01
CA ARG A 38 -3.06 -8.18 -7.80
C ARG A 38 -1.99 -9.02 -7.09
N PRO A 39 -1.09 -9.68 -7.83
CA PRO A 39 0.07 -10.32 -7.23
C PRO A 39 0.92 -9.30 -6.46
N CYS A 40 1.35 -9.66 -5.25
CA CYS A 40 2.28 -8.85 -4.48
C CYS A 40 3.70 -8.94 -5.07
N ILE A 41 4.49 -7.87 -4.93
CA ILE A 41 5.91 -7.81 -5.26
C ILE A 41 6.74 -8.70 -4.31
N LEU A 42 6.16 -9.07 -3.15
CA LEU A 42 6.79 -9.90 -2.13
C LEU A 42 7.39 -11.20 -2.72
N PRO A 43 8.70 -11.45 -2.56
CA PRO A 43 9.38 -12.59 -3.16
C PRO A 43 9.01 -13.90 -2.46
N LYS A 44 9.16 -15.00 -3.21
CA LYS A 44 8.91 -16.35 -2.70
C LYS A 44 9.74 -16.70 -1.47
N THR A 45 10.92 -16.10 -1.31
CA THR A 45 11.80 -16.29 -0.14
C THR A 45 11.13 -15.83 1.15
N VAL A 46 10.58 -14.62 1.17
CA VAL A 46 9.87 -14.08 2.34
C VAL A 46 8.60 -14.88 2.59
N HIS A 47 7.89 -15.29 1.53
CA HIS A 47 6.74 -16.19 1.67
C HIS A 47 7.13 -17.53 2.33
N MET A 48 8.25 -18.14 1.94
CA MET A 48 8.75 -19.38 2.56
C MET A 48 9.12 -19.18 4.03
N GLU A 49 9.75 -18.07 4.39
CA GLU A 49 10.07 -17.73 5.78
C GLU A 49 8.81 -17.60 6.64
N VAL A 50 7.79 -16.89 6.14
CA VAL A 50 6.50 -16.75 6.82
C VAL A 50 5.83 -18.11 7.00
N MET A 51 5.87 -18.95 5.98
CA MET A 51 5.33 -20.33 6.06
C MET A 51 6.10 -21.20 7.05
N ASP A 52 7.41 -21.04 7.17
CA ASP A 52 8.22 -21.73 8.17
C ASP A 52 7.88 -21.27 9.60
N MET A 53 7.67 -19.96 9.82
CA MET A 53 7.18 -19.43 11.09
C MET A 53 5.81 -20.01 11.46
N LEU A 54 4.90 -20.13 10.49
CA LEU A 54 3.58 -20.73 10.67
C LEU A 54 3.66 -22.24 10.99
N ARG A 55 4.60 -22.98 10.40
CA ARG A 55 4.77 -24.42 10.66
C ARG A 55 5.37 -24.71 12.03
N LYS A 56 6.23 -23.82 12.54
CA LYS A 56 6.89 -23.97 13.85
C LYS A 56 5.92 -23.75 15.01
N GLU A 57 4.93 -22.89 14.83
CA GLU A 57 3.91 -22.60 15.83
C GLU A 57 2.70 -23.53 15.66
N LYS A 58 2.25 -24.15 16.76
CA LYS A 58 1.10 -25.08 16.72
C LYS A 58 -0.25 -24.35 16.62
N THR A 59 -0.30 -23.07 16.97
CA THR A 59 -1.52 -22.26 16.99
C THR A 59 -1.27 -20.86 16.44
N LEU A 60 -2.25 -20.33 15.71
CA LEU A 60 -2.24 -18.95 15.23
C LEU A 60 -2.47 -18.01 16.42
N SER A 61 -1.39 -17.46 16.97
CA SER A 61 -1.46 -16.43 18.00
C SER A 61 -1.38 -15.02 17.41
N ALA A 62 -2.00 -14.04 18.06
CA ALA A 62 -1.89 -12.63 17.64
C ALA A 62 -0.42 -12.15 17.60
N ARG A 63 0.42 -12.70 18.49
CA ARG A 63 1.87 -12.42 18.51
C ARG A 63 2.59 -12.94 17.26
N LEU A 64 2.18 -14.09 16.74
CA LEU A 64 2.73 -14.63 15.50
C LEU A 64 2.35 -13.76 14.30
N LEU A 65 1.08 -13.35 14.21
CA LEU A 65 0.62 -12.46 13.15
C LEU A 65 1.36 -11.11 13.17
N GLN A 66 1.61 -10.56 14.36
CA GLN A 66 2.45 -9.37 14.52
C GLN A 66 3.86 -9.59 14.00
N LYS A 67 4.53 -10.71 14.36
CA LYS A 67 5.87 -11.02 13.83
C LYS A 67 5.88 -11.17 12.30
N ILE A 68 4.86 -11.81 11.73
CA ILE A 68 4.72 -11.97 10.28
C ILE A 68 4.55 -10.59 9.63
N ARG A 69 3.68 -9.75 10.20
CA ARG A 69 3.48 -8.37 9.74
C ARG A 69 4.79 -7.59 9.76
N ASP A 70 5.51 -7.60 10.88
CA ASP A 70 6.78 -6.89 11.03
C ASP A 70 7.82 -7.40 10.04
N ARG A 71 7.88 -8.72 9.80
CA ARG A 71 8.81 -9.32 8.83
C ARG A 71 8.52 -8.89 7.39
N VAL A 72 7.25 -8.88 7.00
CA VAL A 72 6.80 -8.48 5.67
C VAL A 72 7.02 -6.98 5.47
N GLN A 73 6.55 -6.14 6.42
CA GLN A 73 6.77 -4.70 6.36
C GLN A 73 8.25 -4.38 6.30
N LYS A 74 9.08 -5.02 7.13
CA LYS A 74 10.53 -4.82 7.10
C LYS A 74 11.13 -5.09 5.73
N TRP A 75 10.76 -6.18 5.06
CA TRP A 75 11.26 -6.45 3.71
C TRP A 75 10.90 -5.33 2.74
N TYR A 76 9.64 -4.89 2.74
CA TYR A 76 9.23 -3.77 1.88
C TYR A 76 10.03 -2.49 2.16
N HIS A 77 10.25 -2.16 3.43
CA HIS A 77 10.99 -0.95 3.81
C HIS A 77 12.48 -1.06 3.45
N ASP A 78 13.07 -2.24 3.63
CA ASP A 78 14.48 -2.53 3.29
C ASP A 78 14.71 -2.40 1.77
N GLU A 79 13.73 -2.78 0.94
CA GLU A 79 13.75 -2.62 -0.53
C GLU A 79 13.34 -1.20 -0.99
N GLY A 80 13.00 -0.30 -0.09
CA GLY A 80 12.68 1.10 -0.40
C GLY A 80 11.19 1.41 -0.63
N TYR A 81 10.29 0.44 -0.48
CA TYR A 81 8.84 0.64 -0.51
C TYR A 81 8.33 1.20 0.83
N ALA A 82 8.65 2.48 1.08
CA ALA A 82 8.33 3.16 2.33
C ALA A 82 6.82 3.32 2.60
N CYS A 83 5.99 3.26 1.56
CA CYS A 83 4.52 3.36 1.68
C CYS A 83 3.83 2.01 1.81
N ALA A 84 4.57 0.90 1.82
CA ALA A 84 3.99 -0.42 1.90
C ALA A 84 3.57 -0.79 3.33
N GLN A 85 2.35 -1.31 3.46
CA GLN A 85 1.75 -1.64 4.74
C GLN A 85 0.86 -2.88 4.64
N VAL A 86 0.96 -3.75 5.65
CA VAL A 86 -0.01 -4.82 5.85
C VAL A 86 -1.28 -4.21 6.44
N VAL A 87 -2.40 -4.30 5.72
CA VAL A 87 -3.69 -3.73 6.11
C VAL A 87 -4.53 -4.71 6.92
N ASN A 88 -4.47 -6.00 6.61
CA ASN A 88 -5.33 -6.98 7.25
C ASN A 88 -4.76 -8.41 7.22
N PHE A 89 -5.20 -9.22 8.18
CA PHE A 89 -5.06 -10.67 8.12
C PHE A 89 -6.44 -11.31 8.03
N GLY A 90 -6.76 -11.86 6.86
CA GLY A 90 -7.99 -12.57 6.61
C GLY A 90 -7.89 -14.05 6.96
N ASN A 91 -9.07 -14.66 7.11
CA ASN A 91 -9.27 -16.11 7.14
C ASN A 91 -8.65 -16.88 8.33
N LEU A 92 -8.40 -16.18 9.45
CA LEU A 92 -7.79 -16.74 10.67
C LEU A 92 -8.53 -17.94 11.30
N ASN A 93 -9.79 -18.16 10.92
CA ASN A 93 -10.62 -19.25 11.43
C ASN A 93 -10.55 -20.54 10.57
N THR A 94 -9.82 -20.52 9.45
CA THR A 94 -9.62 -21.70 8.60
C THR A 94 -8.15 -22.13 8.58
N LYS A 95 -7.79 -23.08 7.70
CA LYS A 95 -6.41 -23.57 7.54
C LYS A 95 -5.51 -22.63 6.72
N GLU A 96 -6.03 -21.48 6.29
CA GLU A 96 -5.32 -20.54 5.43
C GLU A 96 -5.26 -19.16 6.08
N VAL A 97 -4.10 -18.52 6.02
CA VAL A 97 -3.92 -17.13 6.48
C VAL A 97 -3.72 -16.27 5.25
N VAL A 98 -4.56 -15.26 5.09
CA VAL A 98 -4.42 -14.28 4.00
C VAL A 98 -3.84 -13.00 4.55
N CYS A 99 -2.68 -12.59 4.02
CA CYS A 99 -2.05 -11.32 4.34
C CYS A 99 -2.45 -10.30 3.27
N GLU A 100 -3.28 -9.32 3.62
CA GLU A 100 -3.63 -8.22 2.73
C GLU A 100 -2.59 -7.11 2.89
N VAL A 101 -1.92 -6.78 1.78
CA VAL A 101 -0.87 -5.76 1.74
C VAL A 101 -1.22 -4.68 0.74
N VAL A 102 -0.95 -3.45 1.12
CA VAL A 102 -0.97 -2.28 0.26
C VAL A 102 0.49 -1.92 0.01
N GLU A 103 0.92 -1.90 -1.23
CA GLU A 103 2.33 -1.62 -1.58
C GLU A 103 2.58 -0.12 -1.79
N GLY A 104 1.52 0.66 -1.94
CA GLY A 104 1.57 2.09 -2.21
C GLY A 104 1.65 2.40 -3.70
N ASP A 105 0.64 1.97 -4.46
CA ASP A 105 0.52 2.28 -5.88
C ASP A 105 0.30 3.78 -6.08
N ILE A 106 1.06 4.38 -6.99
CA ILE A 106 0.94 5.80 -7.31
C ILE A 106 -0.35 6.00 -8.10
N SER A 107 -1.31 6.73 -7.54
CA SER A 107 -2.55 7.10 -8.21
C SER A 107 -2.41 8.40 -8.99
N LYS A 108 -1.66 9.36 -8.44
CA LYS A 108 -1.49 10.69 -9.01
C LYS A 108 -0.12 11.28 -8.67
N LEU A 109 0.40 12.05 -9.61
CA LEU A 109 1.58 12.89 -9.42
C LEU A 109 1.12 14.35 -9.45
N SER A 110 1.45 15.13 -8.42
CA SER A 110 1.11 16.54 -8.30
C SER A 110 2.38 17.36 -8.11
N VAL A 111 2.58 18.35 -8.97
CA VAL A 111 3.67 19.32 -8.88
C VAL A 111 3.07 20.64 -8.42
N GLN A 112 3.59 21.20 -7.34
CA GLN A 112 3.21 22.50 -6.80
C GLN A 112 4.47 23.35 -6.69
N PHE A 113 4.39 24.63 -7.04
CA PHE A 113 5.49 25.56 -6.83
C PHE A 113 5.20 26.37 -5.59
N LEU A 114 6.16 26.45 -4.68
CA LEU A 114 6.03 27.25 -3.47
C LEU A 114 6.92 28.49 -3.52
N ASP A 115 6.43 29.60 -2.97
CA ASP A 115 7.26 30.76 -2.69
C ASP A 115 8.11 30.54 -1.41
N LYS A 116 8.97 31.51 -1.06
CA LYS A 116 9.80 31.44 0.16
C LYS A 116 8.98 31.44 1.47
N LEU A 117 7.70 31.77 1.40
CA LEU A 117 6.76 31.81 2.52
C LEU A 117 5.88 30.54 2.58
N GLY A 118 6.06 29.59 1.65
CA GLY A 118 5.30 28.33 1.56
C GLY A 118 3.94 28.45 0.87
N ASN A 119 3.65 29.56 0.19
CA ASN A 119 2.40 29.72 -0.55
C ASN A 119 2.51 29.08 -1.94
N VAL A 120 1.43 28.43 -2.38
CA VAL A 120 1.34 27.87 -3.74
C VAL A 120 1.26 29.01 -4.74
N VAL A 121 2.23 29.06 -5.66
CA VAL A 121 2.32 30.06 -6.73
C VAL A 121 2.32 29.38 -8.09
N GLU A 122 1.97 30.15 -9.13
CA GLU A 122 2.15 29.70 -10.50
C GLU A 122 3.65 29.75 -10.83
N GLY A 123 4.26 28.59 -11.04
CA GLY A 123 5.70 28.49 -11.30
C GLY A 123 6.08 29.10 -12.65
N ASN A 124 7.22 29.79 -12.69
CA ASN A 124 7.80 30.28 -13.96
C ASN A 124 8.25 29.14 -14.89
N THR A 125 8.37 27.91 -14.37
CA THR A 125 8.76 26.71 -15.12
C THR A 125 7.53 25.91 -15.50
N GLN A 126 7.51 25.41 -16.73
CA GLN A 126 6.42 24.53 -17.18
C GLN A 126 6.52 23.17 -16.49
N THR A 127 5.40 22.67 -15.95
CA THR A 127 5.29 21.32 -15.37
C THR A 127 5.88 20.20 -16.26
N PRO A 128 5.74 20.19 -17.61
CA PRO A 128 6.37 19.18 -18.45
C PRO A 128 7.91 19.11 -18.36
N VAL A 129 8.59 20.20 -18.00
CA VAL A 129 10.05 20.18 -17.78
C VAL A 129 10.39 19.31 -16.56
N ILE A 130 9.63 19.45 -15.48
CA ILE A 130 9.80 18.63 -14.27
C ILE A 130 9.44 17.19 -14.59
N HIS A 131 8.30 16.94 -15.24
CA HIS A 131 7.89 15.57 -15.60
C HIS A 131 8.94 14.84 -16.45
N ARG A 132 9.68 15.54 -17.30
CA ARG A 132 10.74 14.94 -18.12
C ARG A 132 11.94 14.45 -17.30
N GLU A 133 12.24 15.13 -16.20
CA GLU A 133 13.34 14.76 -15.31
C GLU A 133 12.96 13.67 -14.29
N LEU A 134 11.67 13.38 -14.14
CA LEU A 134 11.21 12.35 -13.22
C LEU A 134 11.44 10.93 -13.76
N PRO A 135 11.89 10.00 -12.92
CA PRO A 135 11.96 8.59 -13.28
C PRO A 135 10.56 8.05 -13.56
N LYS A 136 10.47 7.11 -14.50
CA LYS A 136 9.21 6.48 -14.92
C LYS A 136 8.46 5.82 -13.76
N GLU A 137 9.18 5.36 -12.75
CA GLU A 137 8.65 4.69 -11.56
C GLU A 137 7.81 5.61 -10.66
N LEU A 138 7.96 6.94 -10.77
CA LEU A 138 7.13 7.90 -10.03
C LEU A 138 5.83 8.27 -10.75
N PHE A 139 5.58 7.71 -11.92
CA PHE A 139 4.34 7.97 -12.65
C PHE A 139 3.20 7.06 -12.16
N PRO A 140 1.95 7.51 -12.30
CA PRO A 140 0.78 6.72 -11.91
C PRO A 140 0.76 5.32 -12.52
N GLY A 141 0.33 4.35 -11.73
CA GLY A 141 0.29 2.93 -12.11
C GLY A 141 1.54 2.13 -11.71
N ASN A 142 2.57 2.78 -11.18
CA ASN A 142 3.73 2.12 -10.58
C ASN A 142 3.67 2.21 -9.05
N THR A 143 4.46 1.39 -8.37
CA THR A 143 4.57 1.39 -6.91
C THR A 143 5.60 2.41 -6.44
N PHE A 144 5.28 3.21 -5.42
CA PHE A 144 6.19 4.22 -4.91
C PHE A 144 7.42 3.60 -4.24
N ASN A 145 8.61 4.00 -4.69
CA ASN A 145 9.89 3.65 -4.08
C ASN A 145 10.69 4.90 -3.71
N ILE A 146 11.29 4.90 -2.52
CA ILE A 146 12.10 6.00 -2.01
C ILE A 146 13.36 6.27 -2.85
N GLU A 147 13.92 5.24 -3.50
CA GLU A 147 15.07 5.38 -4.39
C GLU A 147 14.70 6.19 -5.63
N ALA A 148 13.53 5.92 -6.22
CA ALA A 148 12.98 6.70 -7.31
C ALA A 148 12.73 8.16 -6.89
N GLY A 149 12.22 8.39 -5.67
CA GLY A 149 12.08 9.73 -5.09
C GLY A 149 13.42 10.46 -4.95
N LYS A 150 14.46 9.80 -4.44
CA LYS A 150 15.82 10.37 -4.34
C LYS A 150 16.46 10.63 -5.70
N GLN A 151 16.15 9.82 -6.70
CA GLN A 151 16.63 10.02 -8.06
C GLN A 151 15.95 11.23 -8.72
N ALA A 152 14.62 11.37 -8.56
CA ALA A 152 13.88 12.55 -8.98
C ALA A 152 14.46 13.83 -8.38
N LEU A 153 14.71 13.85 -7.06
CA LEU A 153 15.34 14.97 -6.38
C LEU A 153 16.68 15.35 -7.00
N ARG A 154 17.54 14.37 -7.30
CA ARG A 154 18.85 14.59 -7.93
C ARG A 154 18.72 15.17 -9.34
N ASN A 155 17.81 14.64 -10.15
CA ASN A 155 17.61 15.11 -11.53
C ASN A 155 17.07 16.55 -11.54
N ILE A 156 16.05 16.85 -10.73
CA ILE A 156 15.49 18.20 -10.63
C ILE A 156 16.52 19.18 -10.08
N ASN A 157 17.31 18.79 -9.08
CA ASN A 157 18.39 19.63 -8.54
C ASN A 157 19.47 19.94 -9.58
N SER A 158 19.72 19.02 -10.53
CA SER A 158 20.69 19.24 -11.62
C SER A 158 20.27 20.35 -12.59
N LEU A 159 18.97 20.68 -12.67
CA LEU A 159 18.49 21.80 -13.48
C LEU A 159 18.88 23.17 -12.89
N ALA A 160 19.26 23.22 -11.61
CA ALA A 160 19.57 24.46 -10.88
C ALA A 160 18.47 25.55 -10.95
N LEU A 161 17.21 25.13 -11.17
CA LEU A 161 16.05 26.03 -11.29
C LEU A 161 15.37 26.31 -9.94
N PHE A 162 15.59 25.46 -8.94
CA PHE A 162 14.84 25.45 -7.68
C PHE A 162 15.79 25.58 -6.48
N SER A 163 15.36 26.31 -5.45
CA SER A 163 16.16 26.52 -4.23
C SER A 163 15.97 25.40 -3.21
N ASN A 164 14.77 24.83 -3.13
CA ASN A 164 14.44 23.66 -2.32
C ASN A 164 13.53 22.76 -3.16
N ILE A 165 13.65 21.45 -2.99
CA ILE A 165 12.84 20.46 -3.69
C ILE A 165 12.47 19.39 -2.68
N GLU A 166 11.17 19.13 -2.54
CA GLU A 166 10.65 18.12 -1.62
C GLU A 166 9.75 17.15 -2.36
N VAL A 167 9.98 15.85 -2.17
CA VAL A 167 9.13 14.78 -2.70
C VAL A 167 8.45 14.10 -1.51
N ASN A 168 7.15 14.34 -1.39
CA ASN A 168 6.34 13.86 -0.28
C ASN A 168 5.25 12.91 -0.80
N PRO A 169 5.32 11.60 -0.50
CA PRO A 169 4.22 10.69 -0.75
C PRO A 169 3.10 10.95 0.28
N ARG A 170 1.86 11.07 -0.20
CA ARG A 170 0.65 11.20 0.63
C ARG A 170 -0.35 10.11 0.28
N PRO A 171 -1.09 9.55 1.24
CA PRO A 171 -2.17 8.62 0.92
C PRO A 171 -3.27 9.33 0.13
N ASP A 172 -3.76 8.67 -0.91
CA ASP A 172 -4.94 9.10 -1.68
C ASP A 172 -6.21 8.64 -0.97
N GLU A 173 -7.07 9.56 -0.54
CA GLU A 173 -8.36 9.21 0.09
C GLU A 173 -9.35 8.58 -0.90
N ASN A 174 -9.17 8.84 -2.20
CA ASN A 174 -10.08 8.36 -3.25
C ASN A 174 -9.71 6.97 -3.78
N SER A 175 -8.46 6.54 -3.59
CA SER A 175 -7.93 5.28 -4.11
C SER A 175 -7.50 4.37 -2.96
N GLU A 176 -8.00 3.14 -2.92
CA GLU A 176 -7.71 2.20 -1.83
C GLU A 176 -6.23 1.82 -1.79
N GLY A 177 -5.50 2.40 -0.83
CA GLY A 177 -4.05 2.19 -0.73
C GLY A 177 -3.23 2.90 -1.81
N GLY A 178 -3.86 3.82 -2.55
CA GLY A 178 -3.18 4.66 -3.52
C GLY A 178 -2.36 5.76 -2.85
N ILE A 179 -1.30 6.19 -3.50
CA ILE A 179 -0.39 7.24 -3.05
C ILE A 179 -0.40 8.37 -4.09
N ILE A 180 -0.55 9.60 -3.62
CA ILE A 180 -0.29 10.81 -4.36
C ILE A 180 1.13 11.25 -4.07
N VAL A 181 1.97 11.31 -5.10
CA VAL A 181 3.31 11.87 -4.97
C VAL A 181 3.21 13.38 -5.19
N GLU A 182 3.45 14.17 -4.14
CA GLU A 182 3.54 15.62 -4.22
C GLU A 182 5.00 16.05 -4.35
N ILE A 183 5.28 16.91 -5.32
CA ILE A 183 6.58 17.56 -5.52
C ILE A 183 6.39 19.05 -5.28
N LYS A 184 7.19 19.61 -4.37
CA LYS A 184 7.12 21.02 -3.93
C LYS A 184 8.47 21.70 -4.04
#